data_AF-A0A2X2X3X3-F1
#
_entry.id   AF-A0A2X2X3X3-F1
#
_cell.length_a   1.000
_cell.length_b   1.000
_cell.length_c   1.000
_cell.angle_alpha   90.00
_cell.angle_beta   90.00
_cell.angle_gamma   90.00
#
_symmetry.space_group_name_H-M   'P 1'
#
loop_
_entity.id
_entity.type
_entity.pdbx_description
1 polymer ?
#
loop_
_entity_poly.entity_id
_entity_poly.type
_entity_poly.pdbx_seq_one_letter_code
_entity_poly.pdbx_strand_id
1 'polypeptide(L)'
;MHQANGGVLVISLRTLLAQPLLWMRLKAIVSHNRFDWVAFDESRPLPVSVPSMPLKLKVVLVGERESLADFQEMEPELAEQAIYSEFEDNLQIVDAETMTQWCQWVQHTLKRNNLPAPTPDAWQVLVREAVRYTGEQDTLPLCPLWISRQFREAAPAVPGRDMQRRTARPDACPTRMAWKAILRSACRTKSCKSRS
;
A
#
# COMPACT_ATOMS: atom_id res chain seq x y z
N MET A 1 23.63 1.35 -1.81
CA MET A 1 24.26 1.07 -0.50
C MET A 1 24.92 2.29 0.11
N HIS A 2 25.89 2.95 -0.53
CA HIS A 2 26.56 4.13 0.05
C HIS A 2 25.64 5.33 0.34
N GLN A 3 24.63 5.57 -0.52
CA GLN A 3 23.61 6.59 -0.27
C GLN A 3 22.65 6.24 0.89
N ALA A 4 22.59 4.96 1.28
CA ALA A 4 21.73 4.46 2.36
C ALA A 4 22.51 4.23 3.67
N ASN A 5 23.79 4.63 3.74
CA ASN A 5 24.58 4.49 4.97
C ASN A 5 24.00 5.41 6.06
N GLY A 6 23.46 4.83 7.12
CA GLY A 6 22.68 5.53 8.15
C GLY A 6 21.17 5.60 7.89
N GLY A 7 20.68 4.96 6.81
CA GLY A 7 19.29 5.02 6.37
C GLY A 7 18.56 3.67 6.34
N VAL A 8 17.44 3.66 5.61
CA VAL A 8 16.59 2.49 5.35
C VAL A 8 16.74 2.07 3.90
N LEU A 9 16.92 0.78 3.66
CA LEU A 9 16.97 0.17 2.34
C LEU A 9 15.72 -0.67 2.13
N VAL A 10 14.90 -0.30 1.16
CA VAL A 10 13.70 -1.05 0.77
C VAL A 10 14.03 -1.90 -0.46
N ILE A 11 13.83 -3.21 -0.37
CA ILE A 11 14.10 -4.17 -1.44
C ILE A 11 12.89 -5.09 -1.65
N SER A 12 12.61 -5.41 -2.92
CA SER A 12 11.61 -6.42 -3.26
C SER A 12 12.14 -7.83 -3.04
N LEU A 13 11.38 -8.66 -2.32
CA LEU A 13 11.69 -10.09 -2.14
C LEU A 13 11.81 -10.83 -3.47
N ARG A 14 11.00 -10.48 -4.47
CA ARG A 14 11.07 -11.08 -5.81
C ARG A 14 12.47 -10.94 -6.42
N THR A 15 13.10 -9.77 -6.28
CA THR A 15 14.46 -9.52 -6.79
C THR A 15 15.51 -10.32 -6.02
N LEU A 16 15.31 -10.45 -4.71
CA LEU A 16 16.20 -11.18 -3.81
C LEU A 16 16.16 -12.69 -4.11
N LEU A 17 14.97 -13.25 -4.29
CA LEU A 17 14.77 -14.65 -4.69
C LEU A 17 15.29 -14.94 -6.11
N ALA A 18 15.13 -13.98 -7.04
CA ALA A 18 15.65 -14.12 -8.40
C ALA A 18 17.19 -14.10 -8.49
N GLN A 19 17.88 -13.49 -7.52
CA GLN A 19 19.34 -13.37 -7.49
C GLN A 19 19.92 -13.74 -6.12
N PRO A 20 20.12 -15.03 -5.83
CA PRO A 20 20.62 -15.50 -4.52
C PRO A 20 21.98 -14.90 -4.12
N LEU A 21 22.85 -14.59 -5.09
CA LEU A 21 24.13 -13.92 -4.85
C LEU A 21 23.96 -12.53 -4.22
N LEU A 22 22.90 -11.80 -4.58
CA LEU A 22 22.60 -10.49 -4.01
C LEU A 22 22.20 -10.63 -2.53
N TRP A 23 21.40 -11.65 -2.21
CA TRP A 23 21.00 -11.95 -0.84
C TRP A 23 22.22 -12.27 0.03
N MET A 24 23.10 -13.18 -0.41
CA MET A 24 24.30 -13.54 0.36
C MET A 24 25.17 -12.32 0.68
N ARG A 25 25.35 -11.42 -0.29
CA ARG A 25 26.09 -10.16 -0.07
C ARG A 25 25.39 -9.27 0.94
N LEU A 26 24.07 -9.14 0.84
CA LEU A 26 23.28 -8.32 1.77
C LEU A 26 23.32 -8.88 3.19
N LYS A 27 23.20 -10.20 3.34
CA LYS A 27 23.35 -10.92 4.62
C LYS A 27 24.72 -10.65 5.22
N ALA A 28 25.80 -10.79 4.44
CA ALA A 28 27.15 -10.49 4.91
C ALA A 28 27.30 -9.04 5.39
N ILE A 29 26.76 -8.07 4.65
CA ILE A 29 26.82 -6.64 5.00
C ILE A 29 26.05 -6.35 6.29
N VAL A 30 24.86 -6.94 6.46
CA VAL A 30 24.01 -6.73 7.65
C VAL A 30 24.61 -7.41 8.88
N SER A 31 25.12 -8.64 8.76
CA SER A 31 25.74 -9.36 9.87
C SER A 31 27.04 -8.70 10.35
N HIS A 32 27.88 -8.22 9.44
CA HIS A 32 29.17 -7.63 9.80
C HIS A 32 29.10 -6.11 10.04
N ASN A 33 27.97 -5.46 9.74
CA ASN A 33 27.81 -4.00 9.71
C ASN A 33 28.94 -3.29 8.94
N ARG A 34 29.45 -3.95 7.90
CA ARG A 34 30.58 -3.50 7.10
C ARG A 34 30.29 -3.79 5.64
N PHE A 35 30.68 -2.84 4.80
CA PHE A 35 30.65 -3.03 3.36
C PHE A 35 32.05 -3.40 2.89
N ASP A 36 32.18 -4.63 2.41
CA ASP A 36 33.41 -5.14 1.79
C ASP A 36 33.32 -4.96 0.27
N TRP A 37 34.35 -4.35 -0.30
CA TRP A 37 34.45 -4.14 -1.74
C TRP A 37 34.90 -5.44 -2.41
N VAL A 38 33.93 -6.23 -2.86
CA VAL A 38 34.21 -7.47 -3.60
C VAL A 38 34.12 -7.20 -5.10
N ALA A 39 35.10 -7.69 -5.85
CA ALA A 39 35.05 -7.68 -7.32
C ALA A 39 33.81 -8.45 -7.81
N PHE A 40 33.24 -8.03 -8.95
CA PHE A 40 32.11 -8.74 -9.55
C PHE A 40 32.53 -10.13 -10.08
N ASP A 41 33.80 -10.31 -10.40
CA ASP A 41 34.39 -11.49 -11.03
C ASP A 41 35.72 -11.83 -10.32
N GLU A 42 35.88 -13.06 -9.84
CA GLU A 42 37.11 -13.53 -9.19
C GLU A 42 38.31 -13.52 -10.15
N SER A 43 38.06 -13.61 -11.47
CA SER A 43 39.11 -13.54 -12.49
C SER A 43 39.61 -12.11 -12.75
N ARG A 44 38.90 -11.09 -12.23
CA ARG A 44 39.26 -9.67 -12.34
C ARG A 44 39.20 -9.00 -10.97
N PRO A 45 40.20 -9.25 -10.10
CA PRO A 45 40.29 -8.56 -8.81
C PRO A 45 40.35 -7.05 -9.01
N LEU A 46 39.77 -6.32 -8.05
CA LEU A 46 39.81 -4.86 -8.07
C LEU A 46 41.27 -4.38 -8.05
N PRO A 47 41.65 -3.39 -8.89
CA PRO A 47 43.03 -2.91 -8.99
C PRO A 47 43.54 -2.22 -7.72
N VAL A 48 42.66 -1.97 -6.73
CA VAL A 48 42.97 -1.32 -5.45
C VAL A 48 42.17 -2.03 -4.34
N SER A 49 42.84 -2.42 -3.26
CA SER A 49 42.19 -2.94 -2.05
C SER A 49 41.53 -1.81 -1.27
N VAL A 50 40.24 -1.61 -1.49
CA VAL A 50 39.47 -0.58 -0.77
C VAL A 50 39.14 -1.11 0.64
N PRO A 51 39.50 -0.39 1.72
CA PRO A 51 39.24 -0.84 3.08
C PRO A 51 37.74 -0.89 3.37
N SER A 52 37.33 -1.86 4.18
CA SER A 52 35.94 -2.06 4.58
C SER A 52 35.37 -0.82 5.28
N MET A 53 34.20 -0.37 4.83
CA MET A 53 33.53 0.81 5.40
C MET A 53 32.47 0.37 6.42
N PRO A 54 32.43 0.94 7.65
CA PRO A 54 31.35 0.68 8.59
C PRO A 54 30.03 1.19 8.01
N LEU A 55 29.02 0.33 8.00
CA LEU A 55 27.74 0.61 7.39
C LEU A 55 26.62 0.21 8.35
N LYS A 56 25.77 1.18 8.72
CA LYS A 56 24.58 0.94 9.55
C LYS A 56 23.35 1.08 8.68
N LEU A 57 22.59 0.00 8.53
CA LEU A 57 21.47 -0.07 7.60
C LEU A 57 20.29 -0.78 8.25
N LYS A 58 19.09 -0.28 7.97
CA LYS A 58 17.84 -0.99 8.25
C LYS A 58 17.30 -1.52 6.93
N VAL A 59 17.12 -2.84 6.82
CA VAL A 59 16.55 -3.46 5.62
C VAL A 59 15.05 -3.63 5.82
N VAL A 60 14.26 -3.20 4.82
CA VAL A 60 12.83 -3.48 4.74
C VAL A 60 12.61 -4.32 3.50
N LEU A 61 12.18 -5.56 3.71
CA LEU A 61 11.84 -6.49 2.64
C LEU A 61 10.35 -6.36 2.34
N VAL A 62 10.02 -6.16 1.06
CA VAL A 62 8.63 -6.00 0.59
C VAL A 62 8.34 -7.06 -0.45
N GLY A 63 7.24 -7.79 -0.29
CA GLY A 63 6.87 -8.84 -1.22
C GLY A 63 5.42 -9.26 -1.07
N GLU A 64 5.01 -10.13 -1.98
CA GLU A 64 3.73 -10.83 -1.91
C GLU A 64 3.82 -11.94 -0.84
N ARG A 65 2.65 -12.44 -0.41
CA ARG A 65 2.56 -13.49 0.61
C ARG A 65 3.36 -14.74 0.27
N GLU A 66 3.33 -15.16 -1.00
CA GLU A 66 4.08 -16.33 -1.48
C GLU A 66 5.59 -16.12 -1.34
N SER A 67 6.12 -15.00 -1.85
CA SER A 67 7.55 -14.69 -1.75
C SER A 67 8.05 -14.54 -0.31
N LEU A 68 7.17 -14.12 0.60
CA LEU A 68 7.49 -13.99 2.02
C LEU A 68 7.51 -15.36 2.71
N ALA A 69 6.60 -16.27 2.34
CA ALA A 69 6.63 -17.66 2.80
C ALA A 69 7.89 -18.38 2.32
N ASP A 70 8.24 -18.25 1.04
CA ASP A 70 9.48 -18.82 0.49
C ASP A 70 10.71 -18.32 1.26
N PHE A 71 10.76 -17.03 1.57
CA PHE A 71 11.85 -16.43 2.33
C PHE A 71 11.93 -16.96 3.76
N GLN A 72 10.79 -17.15 4.44
CA GLN A 72 10.75 -17.72 5.80
C GLN A 72 11.21 -19.18 5.82
N GLU A 73 10.88 -19.96 4.79
CA GLU A 73 11.35 -21.34 4.68
C GLU A 73 12.85 -21.43 4.39
N MET A 74 13.37 -20.53 3.54
CA MET A 74 14.78 -20.48 3.21
C MET A 74 15.67 -19.99 4.38
N GLU A 75 15.20 -19.03 5.17
CA GLU A 75 15.98 -18.36 6.22
C GLU A 75 15.16 -18.18 7.52
N PRO A 76 14.81 -19.28 8.22
CA PRO A 76 13.96 -19.22 9.41
C PRO A 76 14.60 -18.44 10.56
N GLU A 77 15.91 -18.59 10.76
CA GLU A 77 16.65 -17.90 11.85
C GLU A 77 16.60 -16.37 11.72
N LEU A 78 16.62 -15.87 10.49
CA LEU A 78 16.58 -14.43 10.23
C LEU A 78 15.14 -13.90 10.22
N ALA A 79 14.18 -14.73 9.79
CA ALA A 79 12.76 -14.43 9.90
C ALA A 79 12.32 -14.26 11.36
N GLU A 80 12.81 -15.10 12.28
CA GLU A 80 12.53 -14.99 13.72
C GLU A 80 13.02 -13.67 14.33
N GLN A 81 14.12 -13.12 13.81
CA GLN A 81 14.67 -11.84 14.26
C GLN A 81 14.06 -10.63 13.56
N ALA A 82 13.32 -10.84 12.47
CA ALA A 82 12.73 -9.79 11.67
C ALA A 82 11.40 -9.31 12.26
N ILE A 83 11.11 -8.01 12.07
CA ILE A 83 9.80 -7.46 12.41
C ILE A 83 8.87 -7.70 11.23
N TYR A 84 7.85 -8.52 11.45
CA TYR A 84 6.82 -8.84 10.47
C TYR A 84 5.68 -7.81 10.48
N SER A 85 5.24 -7.38 9.30
CA SER A 85 4.04 -6.56 9.14
C SER A 85 3.38 -6.85 7.80
N GLU A 86 2.06 -6.96 7.81
CA GLU A 86 1.23 -7.11 6.61
C GLU A 86 0.40 -5.85 6.37
N PHE A 87 -0.07 -5.70 5.14
CA PHE A 87 -1.05 -4.70 4.77
C PHE A 87 -2.35 -5.40 4.39
N GLU A 88 -3.45 -4.90 4.94
CA GLU A 88 -4.78 -5.36 4.56
C GLU A 88 -5.23 -4.66 3.27
N ASP A 89 -5.79 -5.44 2.35
CA ASP A 89 -6.36 -4.92 1.11
C ASP A 89 -7.77 -4.34 1.31
N ASN A 90 -8.44 -4.74 2.39
CA ASN A 90 -9.82 -4.41 2.67
C ASN A 90 -10.03 -4.01 4.14
N LEU A 91 -11.02 -3.17 4.37
CA LEU A 91 -11.42 -2.71 5.69
C LEU A 91 -12.85 -3.17 5.98
N GLN A 92 -13.04 -3.91 7.08
CA GLN A 92 -14.36 -4.26 7.58
C GLN A 92 -14.96 -3.13 8.40
N ILE A 93 -16.16 -2.70 8.03
CA ILE A 93 -16.92 -1.63 8.67
C ILE A 93 -17.73 -2.21 9.82
N VAL A 94 -17.19 -2.11 11.03
CA VAL A 94 -17.86 -2.56 12.26
C VAL A 94 -18.73 -1.45 12.84
N ASP A 95 -18.28 -0.21 12.75
CA ASP A 95 -18.94 0.93 13.36
C ASP A 95 -18.79 2.21 12.53
N ALA A 96 -19.36 3.30 13.05
CA ALA A 96 -19.34 4.57 12.34
C ALA A 96 -17.98 5.28 12.41
N GLU A 97 -17.15 4.97 13.41
CA GLU A 97 -15.79 5.46 13.50
C GLU A 97 -14.94 4.88 12.38
N THR A 98 -14.99 3.56 12.16
CA THR A 98 -14.28 2.91 11.04
C THR A 98 -14.70 3.48 9.69
N MET A 99 -16.00 3.75 9.49
CA MET A 99 -16.48 4.43 8.28
C MET A 99 -15.88 5.84 8.13
N THR A 100 -15.77 6.59 9.23
CA THR A 100 -15.18 7.93 9.23
C THR A 100 -13.69 7.87 8.90
N GLN A 101 -12.97 6.89 9.45
CA GLN A 101 -11.56 6.65 9.13
C GLN A 101 -11.37 6.33 7.65
N TRP A 102 -12.24 5.49 7.07
CA TRP A 102 -12.20 5.20 5.63
C TRP A 102 -12.46 6.44 4.78
N CYS A 103 -13.48 7.24 5.11
CA CYS A 103 -13.73 8.54 4.48
C CYS A 103 -12.49 9.45 4.52
N GLN A 104 -11.84 9.57 5.68
CA GLN A 104 -10.65 10.40 5.86
C GLN A 104 -9.47 9.88 5.04
N TRP A 105 -9.29 8.55 5.00
CA TRP A 105 -8.24 7.91 4.20
C TRP A 105 -8.45 8.12 2.70
N VAL A 106 -9.69 8.01 2.20
CA VAL A 106 -10.06 8.34 0.80
C VAL A 106 -9.72 9.81 0.51
N GLN A 107 -10.16 10.74 1.35
CA GLN A 107 -9.86 12.17 1.16
C GLN A 107 -8.35 12.45 1.16
N HIS A 108 -7.59 11.81 2.04
CA HIS A 108 -6.14 11.95 2.09
C HIS A 108 -5.48 11.43 0.81
N THR A 109 -5.93 10.27 0.32
CA THR A 109 -5.45 9.67 -0.94
C THR A 109 -5.71 10.60 -2.13
N LEU A 110 -6.89 11.22 -2.20
CA LEU A 110 -7.23 12.16 -3.27
C LEU A 110 -6.39 13.44 -3.21
N LYS A 111 -6.20 14.00 -2.01
CA LYS A 111 -5.32 15.17 -1.81
C LYS A 111 -3.89 14.87 -2.25
N ARG A 112 -3.35 13.70 -1.89
CA ARG A 112 -2.00 13.29 -2.29
C ARG A 112 -1.86 13.14 -3.81
N ASN A 113 -2.93 12.75 -4.50
CA ASN A 113 -2.96 12.57 -5.94
C ASN A 113 -3.45 13.81 -6.72
N ASN A 114 -3.58 14.97 -6.05
CA ASN A 114 -4.08 16.23 -6.62
C ASN A 114 -5.47 16.10 -7.31
N LEU A 115 -6.34 15.25 -6.75
CA LEU A 115 -7.71 15.04 -7.23
C LEU A 115 -8.71 15.88 -6.44
N PRO A 116 -9.85 16.28 -7.05
CA PRO A 116 -10.88 17.06 -6.36
C PRO A 116 -11.49 16.28 -5.19
N ALA A 117 -11.88 17.00 -4.15
CA ALA A 117 -12.57 16.41 -3.01
C ALA A 117 -13.96 15.89 -3.41
N PRO A 118 -14.42 14.76 -2.84
CA PRO A 118 -15.74 14.21 -3.10
C PRO A 118 -16.83 15.17 -2.63
N THR A 119 -17.88 15.34 -3.46
CA THR A 119 -19.12 15.97 -3.03
C THR A 119 -19.88 15.03 -2.07
N PRO A 120 -20.76 15.55 -1.19
CA PRO A 120 -21.54 14.72 -0.26
C PRO A 120 -22.31 13.58 -0.95
N ASP A 121 -22.83 13.84 -2.15
CA ASP A 121 -23.61 12.87 -2.93
C ASP A 121 -22.73 11.77 -3.56
N ALA A 122 -21.44 12.06 -3.80
CA ALA A 122 -20.51 11.10 -4.40
C ALA A 122 -20.19 9.92 -3.47
N TRP A 123 -20.28 10.10 -2.14
CA TRP A 123 -20.00 9.04 -1.18
C TRP A 123 -20.93 7.84 -1.31
N GLN A 124 -22.22 8.06 -1.62
CA GLN A 124 -23.18 6.97 -1.78
C GLN A 124 -22.82 6.08 -2.97
N VAL A 125 -22.45 6.71 -4.09
CA VAL A 125 -22.04 6.02 -5.32
C VAL A 125 -20.71 5.29 -5.09
N LEU A 126 -19.75 5.94 -4.45
CA LEU A 126 -18.44 5.35 -4.15
C LEU A 126 -18.56 4.12 -3.24
N VAL A 127 -19.34 4.21 -2.16
CA VAL A 127 -19.56 3.08 -1.24
C VAL A 127 -20.25 1.92 -1.98
N ARG A 128 -21.19 2.21 -2.87
CA ARG A 128 -21.87 1.17 -3.66
C ARG A 128 -20.90 0.47 -4.62
N GLU A 129 -20.02 1.20 -5.30
CA GLU A 129 -19.00 0.62 -6.16
C GLU A 129 -17.90 -0.10 -5.36
N ALA A 130 -17.57 0.39 -4.15
CA ALA A 130 -16.67 -0.29 -3.23
C ALA A 130 -17.21 -1.66 -2.81
N VAL A 131 -18.47 -1.72 -2.33
CA VAL A 131 -19.17 -2.98 -2.01
C VAL A 131 -19.29 -3.88 -3.23
N ARG A 132 -19.45 -3.31 -4.43
CA ARG A 132 -19.46 -4.07 -5.68
C ARG A 132 -18.11 -4.70 -5.96
N TYR A 133 -17.03 -3.96 -5.76
CA TYR A 133 -15.65 -4.39 -5.99
C TYR A 133 -15.22 -5.48 -4.99
N THR A 134 -15.49 -5.30 -3.70
CA THR A 134 -15.08 -6.25 -2.65
C THR A 134 -15.95 -7.50 -2.59
N GLY A 135 -17.16 -7.47 -3.16
CA GLY A 135 -18.07 -8.61 -3.10
C GLY A 135 -18.95 -8.62 -1.86
N GLU A 136 -18.50 -8.03 -0.75
CA GLU A 136 -19.12 -8.09 0.56
C GLU A 136 -19.73 -6.76 0.99
N GLN A 137 -20.80 -6.81 1.79
CA GLN A 137 -21.58 -5.63 2.16
C GLN A 137 -20.82 -4.70 3.11
N ASP A 138 -20.13 -5.25 4.10
CA ASP A 138 -19.51 -4.47 5.16
C ASP A 138 -17.99 -4.32 4.95
N THR A 139 -17.50 -4.61 3.74
CA THR A 139 -16.07 -4.61 3.43
C THR A 139 -15.77 -3.59 2.34
N LEU A 140 -14.90 -2.63 2.61
CA LEU A 140 -14.50 -1.57 1.68
C LEU A 140 -13.02 -1.72 1.29
N PRO A 141 -12.63 -1.37 0.05
CA PRO A 141 -11.25 -1.53 -0.40
C PRO A 141 -10.33 -0.46 0.21
N LEU A 142 -9.10 -0.87 0.53
CA LEU A 142 -7.96 -0.04 0.96
C LEU A 142 -6.94 0.17 -0.17
N CYS A 143 -7.25 -0.23 -1.41
CA CYS A 143 -6.38 -0.02 -2.56
C CYS A 143 -6.41 1.44 -3.05
N PRO A 144 -5.31 2.23 -2.92
CA PRO A 144 -5.30 3.63 -3.33
C PRO A 144 -5.38 3.81 -4.85
N LEU A 145 -4.90 2.84 -5.62
CA LEU A 145 -5.00 2.83 -7.08
C LEU A 145 -6.45 2.71 -7.53
N TRP A 146 -7.22 1.83 -6.89
CA TRP A 146 -8.65 1.67 -7.17
C TRP A 146 -9.41 2.97 -6.91
N ILE A 147 -9.20 3.61 -5.75
CA ILE A 147 -9.83 4.90 -5.42
C ILE A 147 -9.47 5.94 -6.48
N SER A 148 -8.18 6.12 -6.75
CA SER A 148 -7.72 7.16 -7.67
C SER A 148 -8.28 6.97 -9.07
N ARG A 149 -8.46 5.72 -9.49
CA ARG A 149 -9.10 5.37 -10.75
C ARG A 149 -10.57 5.80 -10.79
N GLN A 150 -11.36 5.49 -9.75
CA GLN A 150 -12.78 5.89 -9.69
C GLN A 150 -12.96 7.40 -9.85
N PHE A 151 -12.14 8.18 -9.15
CA PHE A 151 -12.23 9.65 -9.22
C PHE A 151 -11.68 10.23 -10.52
N ARG A 152 -10.67 9.59 -11.13
CA ARG A 152 -10.16 9.98 -12.45
C ARG A 152 -11.17 9.71 -13.56
N GLU A 153 -11.88 8.58 -13.50
CA GLU A 153 -12.94 8.25 -14.46
C GLU A 153 -14.18 9.13 -14.28
N ALA A 154 -14.47 9.59 -13.06
CA ALA A 154 -15.57 10.50 -12.79
C ALA A 154 -15.26 11.98 -13.10
N ALA A 155 -13.98 12.37 -13.19
CA ALA A 155 -13.57 13.77 -13.40
C ALA A 155 -14.15 14.43 -14.67
N PRO A 156 -14.23 13.76 -15.84
CA PRO A 156 -14.82 14.35 -17.06
C PRO A 156 -16.32 14.60 -16.95
N ALA A 157 -17.01 13.89 -16.06
CA ALA A 157 -18.46 13.98 -15.90
C ALA A 157 -18.91 15.19 -15.07
N VAL A 158 -17.97 15.96 -14.50
CA VAL A 158 -18.26 17.21 -13.79
C VAL A 158 -18.22 18.36 -14.80
N PRO A 159 -19.36 18.89 -15.26
CA PRO A 159 -19.37 20.00 -16.21
C PRO A 159 -18.75 21.21 -15.52
N GLY A 160 -17.88 21.92 -16.25
CA GLY A 160 -17.18 23.11 -15.76
C GLY A 160 -18.10 24.08 -15.02
N ARG A 161 -17.94 24.14 -13.70
CA ARG A 161 -18.29 25.28 -12.86
C ARG A 161 -17.18 25.44 -11.86
N ASP A 162 -16.39 26.48 -12.07
CA ASP A 162 -15.64 27.23 -11.07
C ASP A 162 -15.17 26.39 -9.90
N MET A 163 -13.98 25.81 -10.07
CA MET A 163 -13.17 25.22 -9.00
C MET A 163 -12.64 26.33 -8.07
N GLN A 164 -13.48 27.29 -7.69
CA GLN A 164 -13.26 28.13 -6.53
C GLN A 164 -13.36 27.23 -5.32
N ARG A 165 -12.20 26.99 -4.71
CA ARG A 165 -11.95 26.94 -3.26
C ARG A 165 -13.20 26.96 -2.37
N ARG A 166 -14.10 26.01 -2.53
CA ARG A 166 -14.94 25.56 -1.42
C ARG A 166 -13.98 24.74 -0.60
N THR A 167 -13.40 25.38 0.41
CA THR A 167 -12.75 24.70 1.53
C THR A 167 -13.64 23.52 1.87
N ALA A 168 -13.21 22.32 1.48
CA ALA A 168 -13.92 21.10 1.78
C ALA A 168 -14.10 21.09 3.30
N ARG A 169 -15.35 21.22 3.76
CA ARG A 169 -15.63 20.98 5.17
C ARG A 169 -15.15 19.56 5.45
N PRO A 170 -14.27 19.35 6.44
CA PRO A 170 -13.77 18.01 6.78
C PRO A 170 -14.91 17.03 7.16
N ASP A 171 -16.09 17.57 7.49
CA ASP A 171 -17.22 16.82 8.04
C ASP A 171 -18.25 16.34 6.99
N ALA A 172 -17.91 16.33 5.69
CA ALA A 172 -18.82 15.88 4.63
C ALA A 172 -18.94 14.34 4.50
N CYS A 173 -18.31 13.55 5.39
CA CYS A 173 -18.56 12.11 5.46
C CYS A 173 -20.03 11.87 5.86
N PRO A 174 -20.73 10.88 5.29
CA PRO A 174 -22.12 10.60 5.63
C PRO A 174 -22.27 10.49 7.15
N THR A 175 -23.15 11.31 7.74
CA THR A 175 -23.39 11.31 9.18
C THR A 175 -23.66 9.89 9.69
N ARG A 176 -23.34 9.64 10.97
CA ARG A 176 -23.42 8.36 11.69
C ARG A 176 -24.67 7.49 11.40
N MET A 177 -25.77 8.08 10.92
CA MET A 177 -27.02 7.38 10.57
C MET A 177 -27.15 7.02 9.07
N ALA A 178 -26.51 7.74 8.15
CA ALA A 178 -26.73 7.57 6.71
C ALA A 178 -25.98 6.36 6.12
N TRP A 179 -24.80 6.03 6.64
CA TRP A 179 -23.96 4.97 6.06
C TRP A 179 -24.58 3.57 6.15
N LYS A 180 -25.26 3.22 7.25
CA LYS A 180 -25.97 1.93 7.38
C LYS A 180 -27.10 1.79 6.34
N ALA A 181 -27.75 2.89 5.99
CA ALA A 181 -28.78 2.90 4.94
C ALA A 181 -28.14 2.75 3.56
N ILE A 182 -27.00 3.40 3.32
CA ILE A 182 -26.24 3.30 2.07
C ILE A 182 -25.76 1.85 1.85
N LEU A 183 -25.13 1.22 2.85
CA LEU A 183 -24.69 -0.19 2.75
C LEU A 183 -25.86 -1.15 2.46
N ARG A 184 -26.99 -0.97 3.17
CA ARG A 184 -28.21 -1.76 2.91
C ARG A 184 -28.78 -1.53 1.51
N SER A 185 -28.73 -0.31 1.00
CA SER A 185 -29.22 0.03 -0.34
C SER A 185 -28.33 -0.57 -1.44
N ALA A 186 -27.01 -0.59 -1.25
CA ALA A 186 -26.05 -1.20 -2.18
C ALA A 186 -26.31 -2.71 -2.34
N CYS A 187 -26.70 -3.39 -1.25
CA CYS A 187 -27.00 -4.82 -1.21
C CYS A 187 -28.27 -5.19 -2.01
N ARG A 188 -29.34 -4.39 -1.95
CA ARG A 188 -30.60 -4.67 -2.70
C ARG A 188 -30.37 -4.77 -4.21
N THR A 189 -29.46 -3.97 -4.74
CA THR A 189 -29.09 -4.00 -6.16
C THR A 189 -28.23 -5.19 -6.58
N LYS A 190 -27.50 -5.85 -5.67
CA LYS A 190 -26.84 -7.14 -5.95
C LYS A 190 -27.84 -8.29 -5.99
N SER A 191 -28.77 -8.34 -5.03
CA SER A 191 -29.80 -9.40 -4.97
C SER A 191 -30.76 -9.41 -6.17
N CYS A 192 -31.04 -8.25 -6.78
CA CYS A 192 -31.82 -8.20 -8.02
C CYS A 192 -31.04 -8.70 -9.26
N LYS A 193 -29.70 -8.67 -9.23
CA LYS A 193 -28.86 -9.06 -10.37
C LYS A 193 -28.45 -10.54 -10.36
N SER A 194 -28.57 -11.22 -9.22
CA SER A 194 -28.34 -12.66 -9.09
C SER A 194 -29.61 -13.51 -9.29
N ARG A 195 -30.73 -12.88 -9.65
CA ARG A 195 -32.04 -13.51 -9.89
C ARG A 195 -32.57 -13.30 -11.31
N SER A 196 -31.72 -12.84 -12.22
CA SER A 196 -32.03 -12.58 -13.63
C SER A 196 -31.06 -13.33 -14.53
#